data_AF-A0A183DSY1-F1
#
_entry.id   AF-A0A183DSY1-F1
#
_cell.length_a   1.000
_cell.length_b   1.000
_cell.length_c   1.000
_cell.angle_alpha   90.00
_cell.angle_beta   90.00
_cell.angle_gamma   90.00
#
_symmetry.space_group_name_H-M   'P 1'
#
loop_
_entity.id
_entity.type
_entity.pdbx_description
1 polymer ?
#
loop_
_entity_poly.entity_id
_entity_poly.type
_entity_poly.pdbx_seq_one_letter_code
_entity_poly.pdbx_strand_id
1 'polypeptide(L)'
;MKLLFLCVFFATIVPVIHSQDDETTVANSDFHNAADSTGTNINSNSGNVVDKNVTGETEDECVDQAPNCKKYAAMGLCYHSSVRRQMYAKCKATCGIGSRCCVDRSQNCTSLTPKHCSSGNAMQAFAQENCVKTCTKCDCQDHARDCQQWKEYCHDAKFETLFRSRCPATCGFC
;
A
#
# COMPACT_ATOMS: atom_id res chain seq x y z
N MET A 1 82.89 -2.90 -4.83
CA MET A 1 82.16 -1.80 -4.17
C MET A 1 80.77 -2.29 -3.85
N LYS A 2 80.44 -2.32 -2.54
CA LYS A 2 79.11 -2.24 -1.91
C LYS A 2 78.04 -3.28 -2.27
N LEU A 3 77.11 -3.65 -1.41
CA LEU A 3 77.01 -3.85 0.05
C LEU A 3 75.56 -4.32 0.23
N LEU A 4 75.34 -5.37 1.02
CA LEU A 4 74.20 -5.61 1.93
C LEU A 4 72.80 -5.02 1.64
N PHE A 5 71.77 -5.88 1.62
CA PHE A 5 70.50 -5.81 2.39
C PHE A 5 69.86 -7.22 2.26
N LEU A 6 69.86 -8.15 3.23
CA LEU A 6 69.14 -8.20 4.53
C LEU A 6 67.74 -7.53 4.42
N CYS A 7 66.60 -8.03 4.91
CA CYS A 7 66.15 -9.30 5.46
C CYS A 7 64.71 -9.04 5.98
N VAL A 8 63.81 -10.02 5.83
CA VAL A 8 62.62 -10.29 6.66
C VAL A 8 61.41 -9.33 6.62
N PHE A 9 60.23 -9.95 6.83
CA PHE A 9 58.96 -9.42 7.39
C PHE A 9 57.97 -8.82 6.37
N PHE A 10 56.68 -9.18 6.25
CA PHE A 10 55.76 -9.98 7.06
C PHE A 10 54.75 -10.66 6.12
N ALA A 11 54.41 -11.92 6.40
CA ALA A 11 53.13 -12.49 6.01
C ALA A 11 52.02 -11.68 6.69
N THR A 12 51.22 -10.95 5.91
CA THR A 12 49.91 -10.47 6.37
C THR A 12 48.85 -11.28 5.65
N ILE A 13 48.32 -12.24 6.40
CA ILE A 13 47.06 -12.90 6.12
C ILE A 13 46.00 -11.80 6.14
N VAL A 14 45.47 -11.43 4.98
CA VAL A 14 44.25 -10.62 4.91
C VAL A 14 43.11 -11.54 5.36
N PRO A 15 42.41 -11.25 6.48
CA PRO A 15 41.16 -11.95 6.74
C PRO A 15 40.18 -11.54 5.63
N VAL A 16 39.81 -12.52 4.80
CA VAL A 16 38.62 -12.45 3.97
C VAL A 16 37.45 -12.31 4.94
N ILE A 17 36.96 -11.08 5.09
CA ILE A 17 35.73 -10.80 5.82
C ILE A 17 34.61 -11.33 4.93
N HIS A 18 34.14 -12.54 5.25
CA HIS A 18 32.82 -12.99 4.81
C HIS A 18 31.81 -12.02 5.43
N SER A 19 31.30 -11.06 4.64
CA SER A 19 30.06 -10.37 4.99
C SER A 19 28.96 -11.42 4.88
N GLN A 20 28.56 -11.97 6.02
CA GLN A 20 27.27 -12.61 6.16
C GLN A 20 26.23 -11.50 6.10
N ASP A 21 25.62 -11.35 4.92
CA ASP A 21 24.33 -10.70 4.76
C ASP A 21 23.29 -11.59 5.47
N ASP A 22 23.13 -11.42 6.78
CA ASP A 22 22.13 -12.19 7.53
C ASP A 22 21.34 -11.27 8.45
N GLU A 23 20.51 -10.42 7.84
CA GLU A 23 19.32 -9.88 8.52
C GLU A 23 18.20 -9.58 7.51
N THR A 24 17.73 -10.61 6.81
CA THR A 24 16.42 -10.58 6.11
C THR A 24 15.43 -11.64 6.63
N THR A 25 15.78 -12.34 7.71
CA THR A 25 14.98 -13.43 8.28
C THR A 25 13.87 -12.98 9.22
N VAL A 26 13.79 -11.70 9.59
CA VAL A 26 12.81 -11.20 10.58
C VAL A 26 11.40 -10.99 9.99
N ALA A 27 11.22 -10.96 8.67
CA ALA A 27 9.88 -10.76 8.08
C ALA A 27 9.11 -12.06 7.84
N ASN A 28 9.78 -13.16 7.46
CA ASN A 28 9.08 -14.36 6.98
C ASN A 28 8.41 -15.18 8.08
N SER A 29 8.92 -15.15 9.31
CA SER A 29 8.34 -15.93 10.42
C SER A 29 7.01 -15.38 10.94
N ASP A 30 6.75 -14.08 10.78
CA ASP A 30 5.54 -13.43 11.29
C ASP A 30 4.34 -13.58 10.34
N PHE A 31 4.57 -13.80 9.05
CA PHE A 31 3.49 -13.96 8.05
C PHE A 31 2.90 -15.36 8.00
N HIS A 32 3.61 -16.38 8.51
CA HIS A 32 3.14 -17.77 8.47
C HIS A 32 2.22 -18.16 9.64
N ASN A 33 2.13 -17.36 10.70
CA ASN A 33 1.33 -17.70 11.90
C ASN A 33 -0.11 -17.15 11.89
N ALA A 34 -0.60 -16.61 10.77
CA ALA A 34 -1.98 -16.08 10.68
C ALA A 34 -2.88 -16.90 9.74
N ALA A 35 -2.65 -18.21 9.69
CA ALA A 35 -3.54 -19.18 9.08
C ALA A 35 -3.30 -20.53 9.74
N ASP A 36 -4.01 -20.80 10.84
CA ASP A 36 -4.81 -22.02 11.07
C ASP A 36 -5.18 -22.13 12.56
N SER A 37 -6.36 -22.68 12.84
CA SER A 37 -6.95 -23.03 14.14
C SER A 37 -7.50 -21.87 14.98
N THR A 38 -8.73 -21.85 15.49
CA THR A 38 -9.82 -22.85 15.61
C THR A 38 -11.03 -22.05 16.13
N GLY A 39 -12.26 -22.33 15.71
CA GLY A 39 -13.04 -23.37 16.36
C GLY A 39 -13.79 -22.82 17.58
N THR A 40 -14.98 -22.31 17.31
CA THR A 40 -16.23 -22.60 18.05
C THR A 40 -16.31 -22.33 19.56
N ASN A 41 -17.22 -21.41 19.94
CA ASN A 41 -18.11 -21.64 21.07
C ASN A 41 -19.56 -21.60 20.55
N ILE A 42 -20.11 -22.79 20.28
CA ILE A 42 -21.54 -22.98 20.05
C ILE A 42 -22.18 -22.92 21.44
N ASN A 43 -22.88 -21.83 21.75
CA ASN A 43 -23.95 -21.95 22.73
C ASN A 43 -25.22 -22.30 21.94
N SER A 44 -25.54 -23.58 21.94
CA SER A 44 -26.74 -24.13 21.32
C SER A 44 -27.96 -23.48 21.93
N ASN A 45 -28.67 -22.67 21.15
CA ASN A 45 -30.11 -22.60 21.29
C ASN A 45 -30.75 -22.82 19.92
N SER A 46 -31.63 -23.80 19.89
CA SER A 46 -32.16 -24.50 18.73
C SER A 46 -32.90 -23.58 17.76
N GLY A 47 -32.65 -23.71 16.46
CA GLY A 47 -33.52 -23.07 15.45
C GLY A 47 -32.95 -22.90 14.04
N ASN A 48 -32.88 -24.02 13.30
CA ASN A 48 -32.94 -24.13 11.83
C ASN A 48 -31.66 -23.86 11.01
N VAL A 49 -31.06 -24.95 10.56
CA VAL A 49 -30.00 -25.01 9.53
C VAL A 49 -30.65 -24.93 8.15
N VAL A 50 -30.24 -23.96 7.34
CA VAL A 50 -30.23 -24.11 5.88
C VAL A 50 -28.83 -23.78 5.40
N ASP A 51 -28.06 -24.82 5.13
CA ASP A 51 -26.81 -24.72 4.39
C ASP A 51 -27.04 -24.85 2.89
N LYS A 52 -26.15 -24.18 2.15
CA LYS A 52 -25.81 -24.26 0.72
C LYS A 52 -26.52 -23.26 -0.20
N ASN A 53 -25.79 -22.21 -0.63
CA ASN A 53 -25.17 -22.22 -1.96
C ASN A 53 -24.19 -21.05 -2.17
N VAL A 54 -23.33 -21.24 -3.15
CA VAL A 54 -22.18 -20.46 -3.63
C VAL A 54 -22.46 -18.96 -3.91
N THR A 55 -21.36 -18.19 -3.88
CA THR A 55 -21.16 -16.76 -4.22
C THR A 55 -21.74 -15.72 -3.27
N GLY A 56 -21.05 -15.54 -2.15
CA GLY A 56 -21.12 -14.31 -1.37
C GLY A 56 -19.68 -13.83 -1.14
N GLU A 57 -19.12 -13.09 -2.10
CA GLU A 57 -18.00 -12.21 -1.80
C GLU A 57 -18.52 -11.21 -0.78
N THR A 58 -18.25 -11.47 0.51
CA THR A 58 -18.42 -10.47 1.55
C THR A 58 -17.64 -9.24 1.10
N GLU A 59 -18.31 -8.09 1.00
CA GLU A 59 -17.68 -6.80 0.69
C GLU A 59 -16.34 -6.74 1.40
N ASP A 60 -15.30 -6.63 0.57
CA ASP A 60 -13.92 -6.94 0.89
C ASP A 60 -13.38 -5.88 1.86
N GLU A 61 -13.70 -6.05 3.14
CA GLU A 61 -13.45 -5.08 4.20
C GLU A 61 -11.96 -4.72 4.22
N CYS A 62 -11.66 -3.44 4.03
CA CYS A 62 -10.30 -2.93 3.96
C CYS A 62 -9.71 -2.84 5.37
N VAL A 63 -9.34 -3.99 5.93
CA VAL A 63 -8.74 -4.13 7.26
C VAL A 63 -7.40 -4.84 7.16
N ASP A 64 -6.50 -4.46 8.07
CA ASP A 64 -5.25 -5.19 8.25
C ASP A 64 -5.53 -6.47 9.05
N GLN A 65 -5.12 -7.61 8.50
CA GLN A 65 -5.24 -8.91 9.13
C GLN A 65 -3.97 -9.30 9.91
N ALA A 66 -2.82 -8.70 9.59
CA ALA A 66 -1.56 -8.93 10.28
C ALA A 66 -1.29 -7.85 11.34
N PRO A 67 -0.63 -8.21 12.46
CA PRO A 67 -0.09 -7.22 13.37
C PRO A 67 1.04 -6.44 12.69
N ASN A 68 1.40 -5.27 13.25
CA ASN A 68 2.55 -4.49 12.83
C ASN A 68 2.55 -3.97 11.38
N CYS A 69 1.44 -4.00 10.66
CA CYS A 69 1.35 -3.49 9.29
C CYS A 69 1.92 -2.06 9.14
N LYS A 70 1.64 -1.16 10.10
CA LYS A 70 2.20 0.20 10.13
C LYS A 70 3.74 0.22 10.16
N LYS A 71 4.36 -0.66 10.96
CA LYS A 71 5.82 -0.80 11.06
C LYS A 71 6.38 -1.29 9.73
N TYR A 72 5.78 -2.31 9.14
CA TYR A 72 6.20 -2.85 7.84
C TYR A 72 6.05 -1.85 6.70
N ALA A 73 4.99 -1.04 6.69
CA ALA A 73 4.83 0.05 5.73
C ALA A 73 5.88 1.14 5.90
N ALA A 74 6.19 1.54 7.14
CA ALA A 74 7.28 2.49 7.42
C ALA A 74 8.65 1.97 6.95
N MET A 75 8.84 0.65 6.92
CA MET A 75 10.02 -0.02 6.36
C MET A 75 9.97 -0.17 4.83
N GLY A 76 8.94 0.33 4.15
CA GLY A 76 8.80 0.26 2.69
C GLY A 76 8.36 -1.10 2.15
N LEU A 77 7.97 -2.05 3.00
CA LEU A 77 7.64 -3.41 2.58
C LEU A 77 6.40 -3.50 1.67
N CYS A 78 5.53 -2.49 1.70
CA CYS A 78 4.40 -2.39 0.77
C CYS A 78 4.82 -2.34 -0.71
N TYR A 79 6.06 -1.92 -1.00
CA TYR A 79 6.57 -1.78 -2.36
C TYR A 79 7.65 -2.82 -2.71
N HIS A 80 8.12 -3.58 -1.72
CA HIS A 80 9.22 -4.52 -1.90
C HIS A 80 8.75 -5.75 -2.68
N SER A 81 9.40 -6.04 -3.82
CA SER A 81 8.93 -7.02 -4.82
C SER A 81 8.65 -8.42 -4.24
N SER A 82 9.45 -8.88 -3.26
CA SER A 82 9.32 -10.22 -2.66
C SER A 82 8.13 -10.37 -1.72
N VAL A 83 7.79 -9.35 -0.93
CA VAL A 83 6.75 -9.43 0.12
C VAL A 83 5.49 -8.66 -0.25
N ARG A 84 5.52 -7.87 -1.33
CA ARG A 84 4.39 -7.04 -1.79
C ARG A 84 3.07 -7.79 -1.87
N ARG A 85 3.06 -9.04 -2.37
CA ARG A 85 1.83 -9.84 -2.45
C ARG A 85 1.27 -10.17 -1.06
N GLN A 86 2.14 -10.55 -0.12
CA GLN A 86 1.76 -10.88 1.26
C GLN A 86 1.30 -9.63 2.01
N MET A 87 2.01 -8.51 1.82
CA MET A 87 1.64 -7.21 2.35
C MET A 87 0.25 -6.78 1.85
N TYR A 88 -0.09 -6.96 0.58
CA TYR A 88 -1.44 -6.65 0.10
C TYR A 88 -2.51 -7.64 0.57
N ALA A 89 -2.16 -8.89 0.85
CA ALA A 89 -3.11 -9.88 1.35
C ALA A 89 -3.42 -9.70 2.84
N LYS A 90 -2.42 -9.28 3.63
CA LYS A 90 -2.51 -9.26 5.11
C LYS A 90 -2.47 -7.86 5.72
N CYS A 91 -1.94 -6.88 5.00
CA CYS A 91 -1.86 -5.47 5.42
C CYS A 91 -2.58 -4.59 4.39
N LYS A 92 -3.78 -5.00 3.99
CA LYS A 92 -4.53 -4.40 2.87
C LYS A 92 -4.81 -2.92 3.12
N ALA A 93 -5.23 -2.56 4.33
CA ALA A 93 -5.56 -1.18 4.70
C ALA A 93 -4.32 -0.30 4.78
N THR A 94 -3.25 -0.82 5.37
CA THR A 94 -1.99 -0.08 5.53
C THR A 94 -1.22 0.06 4.21
N CYS A 95 -1.15 -0.98 3.39
CA CYS A 95 -0.42 -0.94 2.11
C CYS A 95 -1.26 -0.50 0.93
N GLY A 96 -2.58 -0.37 1.10
CA GLY A 96 -3.55 -0.05 0.06
C GLY A 96 -3.14 1.18 -0.75
N ILE A 97 -2.68 0.93 -1.96
CA ILE A 97 -2.43 1.90 -3.01
C ILE A 97 -3.24 1.44 -4.21
N GLY A 98 -4.17 2.28 -4.66
CA GLY A 98 -5.13 1.98 -5.71
C GLY A 98 -6.38 1.22 -5.24
N SER A 99 -7.27 0.96 -6.20
CA SER A 99 -8.65 0.42 -6.15
C SER A 99 -9.01 -0.68 -5.16
N ARG A 100 -8.06 -1.36 -4.52
CA ARG A 100 -8.33 -2.54 -3.66
C ARG A 100 -8.64 -2.21 -2.21
N CYS A 101 -8.39 -0.98 -1.79
CA CYS A 101 -8.63 -0.53 -0.42
C CYS A 101 -9.01 0.94 -0.42
N CYS A 102 -10.22 1.24 -0.89
CA CYS A 102 -10.74 2.60 -0.85
C CYS A 102 -11.56 2.84 0.41
N VAL A 103 -10.89 3.37 1.42
CA VAL A 103 -11.50 3.80 2.67
C VAL A 103 -11.04 5.20 3.02
N ASP A 104 -11.88 5.91 3.75
CA ASP A 104 -11.48 7.16 4.38
C ASP A 104 -10.55 6.85 5.55
N ARG A 105 -9.44 7.58 5.63
CA ARG A 105 -8.46 7.49 6.73
C ARG A 105 -8.87 8.34 7.92
N SER A 106 -9.67 9.38 7.69
CA SER A 106 -10.20 10.21 8.78
C SER A 106 -11.66 9.88 9.08
N GLN A 107 -12.00 9.96 10.36
CA GLN A 107 -13.39 9.83 10.83
C GLN A 107 -14.25 11.04 10.44
N ASN A 108 -13.64 12.18 10.10
CA ASN A 108 -14.35 13.42 9.80
C ASN A 108 -14.82 13.53 8.34
N CYS A 109 -14.64 12.49 7.54
CA CYS A 109 -14.99 12.49 6.12
C CYS A 109 -16.51 12.49 5.88
N THR A 110 -17.33 12.10 6.86
CA THR A 110 -18.79 12.14 6.80
C THR A 110 -19.37 13.56 6.78
N SER A 111 -18.61 14.54 7.30
CA SER A 111 -19.01 15.95 7.33
C SER A 111 -18.67 16.70 6.04
N LEU A 112 -18.01 16.03 5.08
CA LEU A 112 -17.59 16.66 3.83
C LEU A 112 -18.69 16.59 2.77
N THR A 113 -18.87 17.71 2.08
CA THR A 113 -19.63 17.78 0.82
C THR A 113 -18.69 17.66 -0.39
N PRO A 114 -19.18 17.33 -1.60
CA PRO A 114 -18.35 17.21 -2.81
C PRO A 114 -17.48 18.44 -3.13
N LYS A 115 -17.89 19.62 -2.65
CA LYS A 115 -17.11 20.87 -2.81
C LYS A 115 -15.77 20.82 -2.08
N HIS A 116 -15.65 20.03 -1.02
CA HIS A 116 -14.40 19.89 -0.26
C HIS A 116 -13.38 19.00 -0.96
N CYS A 117 -13.81 18.20 -1.93
CA CYS A 117 -12.95 17.33 -2.74
C CYS A 117 -12.38 18.06 -3.97
N SER A 118 -12.94 19.24 -4.29
CA SER A 118 -12.59 20.05 -5.45
C SER A 118 -11.57 21.14 -5.08
N SER A 119 -10.92 21.72 -6.10
CA SER A 119 -9.88 22.73 -5.91
C SER A 119 -10.37 24.04 -5.28
N GLY A 120 -9.54 24.64 -4.43
CA GLY A 120 -9.71 26.02 -3.97
C GLY A 120 -10.43 26.20 -2.64
N ASN A 121 -10.61 25.15 -1.84
CA ASN A 121 -11.16 25.27 -0.48
C ASN A 121 -10.12 24.93 0.60
N ALA A 122 -10.32 25.48 1.81
CA ALA A 122 -9.41 25.27 2.94
C ALA A 122 -9.31 23.80 3.40
N MET A 123 -10.32 22.98 3.10
CA MET A 123 -10.34 21.56 3.46
C MET A 123 -9.87 20.63 2.34
N GLN A 124 -9.43 21.18 1.20
CA GLN A 124 -9.08 20.38 0.02
C GLN A 124 -7.94 19.41 0.35
N ALA A 125 -6.85 19.93 0.92
CA ALA A 125 -5.68 19.13 1.25
C ALA A 125 -6.05 17.98 2.20
N PHE A 126 -6.84 18.28 3.23
CA PHE A 126 -7.34 17.28 4.16
C PHE A 126 -8.20 16.21 3.47
N ALA A 127 -9.18 16.64 2.67
CA ALA A 127 -10.11 15.75 1.99
C ALA A 127 -9.41 14.85 0.96
N GLN A 128 -8.47 15.39 0.20
CA GLN A 128 -7.73 14.64 -0.82
C GLN A 128 -6.80 13.57 -0.22
N GLU A 129 -6.22 13.82 0.96
CA GLU A 129 -5.31 12.87 1.61
C GLU A 129 -6.03 11.85 2.51
N ASN A 130 -7.15 12.23 3.12
CA ASN A 130 -7.78 11.46 4.20
C ASN A 130 -9.18 10.96 3.88
N CYS A 131 -9.83 11.48 2.84
CA CYS A 131 -11.22 11.19 2.53
C CYS A 131 -11.39 10.63 1.10
N VAL A 132 -10.51 9.71 0.74
CA VAL A 132 -10.41 9.12 -0.61
C VAL A 132 -11.73 8.45 -1.04
N LYS A 133 -12.43 7.78 -0.12
CA LYS A 133 -13.72 7.14 -0.40
C LYS A 133 -14.84 8.16 -0.54
N THR A 134 -14.97 9.08 0.43
CA THR A 134 -15.95 10.18 0.33
C THR A 134 -15.76 11.01 -0.93
N CYS A 135 -14.51 11.26 -1.33
CA CYS A 135 -14.19 12.02 -2.54
C CYS A 135 -14.22 11.18 -3.82
N THR A 136 -14.67 9.92 -3.78
CA THR A 136 -14.77 9.01 -4.93
C THR A 136 -13.46 8.82 -5.70
N LYS A 137 -12.32 8.96 -5.00
CA LYS A 137 -10.96 8.84 -5.57
C LYS A 137 -10.43 7.40 -5.58
N CYS A 138 -11.29 6.43 -5.26
CA CYS A 138 -10.97 5.00 -5.15
C CYS A 138 -10.33 4.41 -6.42
N ASP A 139 -10.93 4.73 -7.56
CA ASP A 139 -10.55 4.24 -8.87
C ASP A 139 -9.93 5.37 -9.69
N CYS A 140 -9.10 6.17 -9.02
CA CYS A 140 -8.44 7.26 -9.67
C CYS A 140 -7.31 6.77 -10.57
N GLN A 141 -7.63 6.62 -11.85
CA GLN A 141 -6.67 6.25 -12.87
C GLN A 141 -6.91 7.04 -14.14
N ASP A 142 -5.85 7.23 -14.90
CA ASP A 142 -5.97 7.73 -16.26
C ASP A 142 -6.47 6.61 -17.17
N HIS A 143 -7.41 6.95 -18.04
CA HIS A 143 -7.97 6.07 -19.05
C HIS A 143 -7.30 6.27 -20.42
N ALA A 144 -6.53 7.33 -20.58
CA ALA A 144 -5.70 7.61 -21.75
C ALA A 144 -4.21 7.50 -21.42
N ARG A 145 -3.39 7.29 -22.45
CA ARG A 145 -1.93 7.06 -22.30
C ARG A 145 -1.11 8.34 -22.43
N ASP A 146 -1.69 9.37 -23.02
CA ASP A 146 -1.08 10.65 -23.38
C ASP A 146 -1.35 11.75 -22.34
N CYS A 147 -1.95 11.41 -21.20
CA CYS A 147 -2.36 12.37 -20.17
C CYS A 147 -1.24 13.31 -19.71
N GLN A 148 -0.01 12.82 -19.58
CA GLN A 148 1.15 13.63 -19.18
C GLN A 148 1.50 14.71 -20.22
N GLN A 149 1.29 14.43 -21.51
CA GLN A 149 1.60 15.38 -22.60
C GLN A 149 0.63 16.58 -22.60
N TRP A 150 -0.60 16.36 -22.14
CA TRP A 150 -1.68 17.35 -22.22
C TRP A 150 -2.09 17.91 -20.85
N LYS A 151 -1.28 17.71 -19.82
CA LYS A 151 -1.58 18.13 -18.45
C LYS A 151 -1.86 19.64 -18.31
N GLU A 152 -1.27 20.46 -19.18
CA GLU A 152 -1.52 21.91 -19.18
C GLU A 152 -2.98 22.29 -19.49
N TYR A 153 -3.72 21.43 -20.22
CA TYR A 153 -5.12 21.66 -20.58
C TYR A 153 -6.12 21.16 -19.55
N CYS A 154 -5.65 20.57 -18.43
CA CYS A 154 -6.53 20.03 -17.41
C CYS A 154 -7.59 21.03 -16.96
N HIS A 155 -7.22 22.30 -16.72
CA HIS A 155 -8.13 23.34 -16.24
C HIS A 155 -8.57 24.33 -17.31
N ASP A 156 -8.35 24.01 -18.59
CA ASP A 156 -8.92 24.78 -19.69
C ASP A 156 -10.43 24.47 -19.76
N ALA A 157 -11.27 25.50 -19.61
CA ALA A 157 -12.72 25.37 -19.62
C ALA A 157 -13.26 24.64 -20.85
N LYS A 158 -12.57 24.70 -22.00
CA LYS A 158 -12.95 24.01 -23.23
C LYS A 158 -12.70 22.50 -23.16
N PHE A 159 -11.68 22.07 -22.43
CA PHE A 159 -11.22 20.67 -22.40
C PHE A 159 -11.44 19.99 -21.04
N GLU A 160 -11.83 20.72 -20.01
CA GLU A 160 -11.99 20.20 -18.65
C GLU A 160 -12.87 18.94 -18.61
N THR A 161 -14.02 18.95 -19.29
CA THR A 161 -14.92 17.78 -19.36
C THR A 161 -14.23 16.56 -19.99
N LEU A 162 -13.42 16.77 -21.04
CA LEU A 162 -12.66 15.71 -21.69
C LEU A 162 -11.62 15.14 -20.72
N PHE A 163 -10.85 15.99 -20.04
CA PHE A 163 -9.81 15.57 -19.11
C PHE A 163 -10.36 14.93 -17.84
N ARG A 164 -11.55 15.34 -17.36
CA ARG A 164 -12.28 14.64 -16.28
C ARG A 164 -12.61 13.19 -16.61
N SER A 165 -12.82 12.89 -17.89
CA SER A 165 -13.12 11.52 -18.34
C SER A 165 -11.89 10.70 -18.71
N ARG A 166 -10.85 11.33 -19.29
CA ARG A 166 -9.70 10.61 -19.86
C ARG A 166 -8.50 10.56 -18.95
N CYS A 167 -8.28 11.61 -18.18
CA CYS A 167 -7.05 11.80 -17.40
C CYS A 167 -7.35 12.34 -15.98
N PRO A 168 -8.32 11.76 -15.25
CA PRO A 168 -8.72 12.33 -13.98
C PRO A 168 -7.61 12.28 -12.94
N ALA A 169 -6.71 11.29 -12.99
CA ALA A 169 -5.59 11.17 -12.06
C ALA A 169 -4.47 12.17 -12.39
N THR A 170 -4.06 12.28 -13.65
CA THR A 170 -3.04 13.25 -14.06
C THR A 170 -3.49 14.70 -13.79
N CYS A 171 -4.78 14.98 -13.96
CA CYS A 171 -5.36 16.30 -13.76
C CYS A 171 -5.81 16.61 -12.32
N GLY A 172 -5.70 15.65 -11.40
CA GLY A 172 -6.10 15.84 -10.00
C GLY A 172 -7.62 15.98 -9.78
N PHE A 173 -8.43 15.56 -10.75
CA PHE A 173 -9.89 15.52 -10.64
C PHE A 173 -10.37 14.38 -9.75
N CYS A 174 -9.56 13.33 -9.72
CA CYS A 174 -9.43 12.43 -8.61
C CYS A 174 -7.96 12.49 -8.15
#